data_AF-A0A1M3KMH7-F1
#
_entry.id   AF-A0A1M3KMH7-F1
#
_cell.length_a   1.000
_cell.length_b   1.000
_cell.length_c   1.000
_cell.angle_alpha   90.00
_cell.angle_beta   90.00
_cell.angle_gamma   90.00
#
_symmetry.space_group_name_H-M   'P 1'
#
loop_
_entity.id
_entity.type
_entity.pdbx_description
1 polymer ?
#
loop_
_entity_poly.entity_id
_entity_poly.type
_entity_poly.pdbx_seq_one_letter_code
_entity_poly.pdbx_strand_id
1 'polypeptide(L)'
;MDWQIWAAKYFGSAFGVLLSMLFVAPATSRNALYRILFAPIAGVIFSPAIQNLLWFLHGPGLEHHMAAACAAGFTCWFVLEYVARLMSSREWLQKLLDEILRLRGDKK
;
A
#
# COMPACT_ATOMS: atom_id res chain seq x y z
N MET A 1 12.63 -20.04 -15.28
CA MET A 1 12.11 -18.93 -14.45
C MET A 1 11.46 -17.96 -15.41
N ASP A 2 10.14 -17.79 -15.36
CA ASP A 2 9.41 -17.00 -16.36
C ASP A 2 9.64 -15.51 -16.14
N TRP A 3 10.69 -14.99 -16.78
CA TRP A 3 11.10 -13.60 -16.72
C TRP A 3 9.97 -12.62 -17.05
N GLN A 4 9.06 -13.05 -17.93
CA GLN A 4 7.88 -12.28 -18.34
C GLN A 4 6.90 -12.04 -17.18
N ILE A 5 6.71 -13.03 -16.30
CA ILE A 5 5.82 -12.89 -15.13
C ILE A 5 6.41 -11.92 -14.12
N TRP A 6 7.72 -11.97 -13.91
CA TRP A 6 8.43 -11.03 -13.03
C TRP A 6 8.37 -9.60 -13.55
N ALA A 7 8.60 -9.41 -14.86
CA ALA A 7 8.47 -8.11 -15.50
C ALA A 7 7.03 -7.58 -15.38
N ALA A 8 6.01 -8.41 -15.66
CA ALA A 8 4.61 -8.03 -15.56
C ALA A 8 4.21 -7.59 -14.15
N LYS A 9 4.67 -8.31 -13.13
CA LYS A 9 4.45 -7.93 -11.72
C LYS A 9 5.13 -6.60 -11.39
N TYR A 10 6.36 -6.40 -11.87
CA TYR A 10 7.10 -5.16 -11.61
C TYR A 10 6.42 -3.95 -12.26
N PHE A 11 6.08 -4.04 -13.56
CA PHE A 11 5.39 -2.97 -14.28
C PHE A 11 3.99 -2.71 -13.70
N GLY A 12 3.24 -3.77 -13.42
CA GLY A 12 1.93 -3.67 -12.77
C GLY A 12 2.04 -2.93 -11.44
N SER A 13 2.97 -3.34 -10.57
CA SER A 13 3.18 -2.70 -9.27
C SER A 13 3.64 -1.25 -9.39
N ALA A 14 4.56 -0.93 -10.31
CA ALA A 14 5.00 0.44 -10.56
C ALA A 14 3.83 1.33 -11.00
N PHE A 15 2.97 0.83 -11.88
CA PHE A 15 1.78 1.55 -12.32
C PHE A 15 0.77 1.76 -11.18
N GLY A 16 0.53 0.74 -10.36
CA GLY A 16 -0.32 0.86 -9.16
C GLY A 16 0.19 1.91 -8.17
N VAL A 17 1.50 2.05 -8.05
CA VAL A 17 2.15 3.04 -7.17
C VAL A 17 2.00 4.44 -7.74
N LEU A 18 2.19 4.63 -9.05
CA LEU A 18 1.92 5.91 -9.70
C LEU A 18 0.44 6.31 -9.55
N LEU A 19 -0.48 5.36 -9.71
CA LEU A 19 -1.90 5.55 -9.40
C LEU A 19 -2.10 5.98 -7.95
N SER A 20 -1.46 5.32 -6.98
CA SER A 20 -1.57 5.70 -5.56
C SER A 20 -1.14 7.15 -5.30
N MET A 21 -0.16 7.67 -6.04
CA MET A 21 0.28 9.06 -5.93
C MET A 21 -0.73 10.07 -6.47
N LEU A 22 -1.52 9.69 -7.47
CA LEU A 22 -2.61 10.52 -7.98
C LEU A 22 -3.74 10.65 -6.95
N PHE A 23 -4.08 9.56 -6.26
CA PHE A 23 -5.11 9.57 -5.21
C PHE A 23 -4.62 10.18 -3.90
N VAL A 24 -3.38 9.91 -3.51
CA VAL A 24 -2.77 10.38 -2.27
C VAL A 24 -1.42 10.99 -2.58
N ALA A 25 -1.44 12.29 -2.90
CA ALA A 25 -0.26 13.06 -3.24
C ALA A 25 0.85 12.92 -2.18
N PRO A 26 2.11 12.72 -2.56
CA PRO A 26 3.20 12.65 -1.58
C PRO A 26 3.35 13.99 -0.85
N ALA A 27 3.46 13.95 0.48
CA ALA A 27 3.65 15.16 1.29
C ALA A 27 5.02 15.83 1.07
N THR A 28 6.00 15.09 0.54
CA THR A 28 7.36 15.58 0.28
C THR A 28 7.99 14.80 -0.86
N SER A 29 8.86 15.44 -1.65
CA SER A 29 9.59 14.83 -2.76
C SER A 29 10.40 13.59 -2.35
N ARG A 30 10.92 13.57 -1.12
CA ARG A 30 11.63 12.41 -0.57
C ARG A 30 10.71 11.21 -0.36
N ASN A 31 9.48 11.42 0.10
CA ASN A 31 8.47 10.37 0.22
C ASN A 31 8.09 9.83 -1.17
N ALA A 32 7.92 10.72 -2.16
CA ALA A 32 7.68 10.31 -3.55
C ALA A 32 8.78 9.38 -4.10
N LEU A 33 10.05 9.71 -3.86
CA LEU A 33 11.19 8.88 -4.26
C LEU A 33 11.18 7.50 -3.58
N TYR A 34 10.95 7.44 -2.26
CA TYR A 34 10.85 6.16 -1.55
C TYR A 34 9.72 5.30 -2.09
N ARG A 35 8.60 5.91 -2.47
CA ARG A 35 7.49 5.20 -3.09
C ARG A 35 7.86 4.62 -4.45
N ILE A 36 8.52 5.37 -5.33
CA ILE A 36 8.90 4.83 -6.65
C ILE A 36 9.93 3.70 -6.52
N LEU A 37 10.83 3.76 -5.53
CA LEU A 37 11.91 2.79 -5.37
C LEU A 37 11.49 1.50 -4.66
N PHE A 38 10.76 1.60 -3.54
CA PHE A 38 10.48 0.44 -2.69
C PHE A 38 9.13 -0.21 -2.96
N ALA A 39 8.15 0.56 -3.43
CA ALA A 39 6.81 0.05 -3.61
C ALA A 39 6.65 -0.97 -4.73
N PRO A 40 7.34 -0.83 -5.89
CA PRO A 40 7.29 -1.86 -6.91
C PRO A 40 7.79 -3.20 -6.38
N ILE A 41 8.81 -3.18 -5.52
CA ILE A 41 9.36 -4.38 -4.89
C ILE A 41 8.32 -5.00 -3.94
N ALA A 42 7.70 -4.18 -3.08
CA ALA A 42 6.66 -4.65 -2.17
C ALA A 42 5.46 -5.24 -2.91
N GLY A 43 4.96 -4.58 -3.95
CA GLY A 43 3.82 -5.10 -4.72
C GLY A 43 4.14 -6.35 -5.54
N VAL A 44 5.38 -6.54 -6.00
CA VAL A 44 5.82 -7.81 -6.60
C VAL A 44 5.78 -8.95 -5.58
N ILE A 45 6.23 -8.70 -4.34
CA ILE A 45 6.24 -9.69 -3.25
C ILE A 45 4.82 -10.05 -2.80
N PHE A 46 3.93 -9.05 -2.68
CA PHE A 46 2.56 -9.26 -2.21
C PHE A 46 1.55 -9.62 -3.31
N SER A 47 1.93 -9.53 -4.59
CA SER A 47 1.11 -9.90 -5.74
C SER A 47 0.47 -11.31 -5.62
N PRO A 48 1.19 -12.38 -5.22
CA PRO A 48 0.60 -13.70 -5.05
C PRO A 48 -0.49 -13.74 -3.96
N ALA A 49 -0.31 -12.99 -2.86
CA ALA A 49 -1.32 -12.91 -1.80
C ALA A 49 -2.60 -12.25 -2.30
N ILE A 50 -2.48 -11.22 -3.14
CA ILE A 50 -3.63 -10.53 -3.75
C ILE A 50 -4.37 -11.42 -4.75
N GLN A 51 -3.66 -12.24 -5.54
CA GLN A 51 -4.30 -13.22 -6.44
C GLN A 51 -5.12 -14.28 -5.70
N ASN A 52 -4.71 -14.64 -4.48
CA ASN A 52 -5.45 -15.57 -3.64
C ASN A 52 -6.62 -14.91 -2.91
N LEU A 53 -6.53 -13.61 -2.63
CA LEU A 53 -7.56 -12.87 -1.92
C LEU A 53 -8.72 -12.45 -2.84
N LEU A 54 -8.41 -12.06 -4.08
CA LEU A 54 -9.37 -11.52 -5.03
C LEU A 54 -9.64 -12.56 -6.13
N TRP A 55 -10.78 -13.23 -6.03
CA TRP A 55 -11.19 -14.33 -6.94
C TRP A 55 -11.17 -13.94 -8.43
N PHE A 56 -11.45 -12.67 -8.76
CA PHE A 56 -11.43 -12.15 -10.13
C PHE A 56 -10.01 -11.84 -10.67
N LEU A 57 -9.00 -11.84 -9.80
CA LEU A 57 -7.58 -11.70 -10.18
C LEU A 57 -6.85 -13.04 -10.16
N HIS A 58 -7.58 -14.12 -9.87
CA HIS A 58 -7.07 -15.47 -9.86
C HIS A 58 -7.00 -16.02 -11.28
N GLY A 59 -5.79 -16.21 -11.79
CA GLY A 59 -5.60 -16.77 -13.12
C GLY A 59 -4.12 -16.98 -13.45
N PRO A 60 -3.81 -17.94 -14.35
CA PRO A 60 -2.45 -18.20 -14.82
C PRO A 60 -1.98 -17.19 -15.88
N GLY A 61 -2.89 -16.33 -16.35
CA GLY A 61 -2.60 -15.36 -17.39
C GLY A 61 -1.70 -14.22 -16.93
N LEU A 62 -0.98 -13.63 -17.87
CA LEU A 62 0.01 -12.58 -17.62
C LEU A 62 -0.66 -11.29 -17.13
N GLU A 63 -1.86 -11.01 -17.67
CA GLU A 63 -2.75 -9.93 -17.27
C GLU A 63 -3.21 -10.06 -15.81
N HIS A 64 -3.45 -11.28 -15.32
CA HIS A 64 -3.87 -11.53 -13.94
C HIS A 64 -2.72 -11.22 -12.97
N HIS A 65 -1.49 -11.62 -13.30
CA HIS A 65 -0.31 -11.29 -12.50
C HIS A 65 -0.02 -9.79 -12.48
N MET A 66 -0.15 -9.13 -13.64
CA MET A 66 0.03 -7.68 -13.75
C MET A 66 -1.02 -6.91 -12.96
N ALA A 67 -2.30 -7.27 -13.09
CA ALA A 67 -3.40 -6.61 -12.41
C ALA A 67 -3.33 -6.83 -10.88
N ALA A 68 -2.98 -8.03 -10.43
CA ALA A 68 -2.79 -8.30 -9.01
C ALA A 68 -1.60 -7.54 -8.42
N ALA A 69 -0.49 -7.43 -9.16
CA ALA A 69 0.64 -6.64 -8.72
C ALA A 69 0.32 -5.12 -8.71
N CYS A 70 -0.49 -4.64 -9.66
CA CYS A 70 -1.02 -3.28 -9.65
C CYS A 70 -1.85 -3.01 -8.39
N ALA A 71 -2.81 -3.88 -8.10
CA ALA A 71 -3.62 -3.77 -6.89
C ALA A 71 -2.76 -3.86 -5.61
N ALA A 72 -1.76 -4.73 -5.57
CA ALA A 72 -0.83 -4.86 -4.46
C ALA A 72 -0.01 -3.58 -4.23
N GLY A 73 0.60 -3.05 -5.29
CA GLY A 73 1.40 -1.82 -5.26
C GLY A 73 0.57 -0.60 -4.84
N PHE A 74 -0.65 -0.48 -5.38
CA PHE A 74 -1.59 0.56 -5.00
C PHE A 74 -1.97 0.45 -3.52
N THR A 75 -2.47 -0.71 -3.10
CA THR A 75 -3.05 -0.91 -1.76
C THR A 75 -2.00 -0.77 -0.68
N CYS A 76 -0.82 -1.36 -0.88
CA CYS A 76 0.27 -1.31 0.11
C CYS A 76 0.63 0.13 0.45
N TRP A 77 0.83 0.99 -0.56
CA TRP A 77 1.17 2.39 -0.28
C TRP A 77 0.00 3.27 0.08
N PHE A 78 -1.17 3.03 -0.49
CA PHE A 78 -2.36 3.77 -0.14
C PHE A 78 -2.65 3.62 1.37
N VAL A 79 -2.63 2.39 1.88
CA VAL A 79 -2.88 2.11 3.30
C VAL A 79 -1.77 2.69 4.16
N LEU A 80 -0.50 2.44 3.84
CA LEU A 80 0.60 2.94 4.65
C LEU A 80 0.65 4.47 4.72
N GLU A 81 0.38 5.17 3.61
CA GLU A 81 0.33 6.63 3.60
C GLU A 81 -0.90 7.16 4.32
N TYR A 82 -2.06 6.54 4.12
CA TYR A 82 -3.28 6.93 4.83
C TYR A 82 -3.09 6.80 6.35
N VAL A 83 -2.52 5.68 6.81
CA VAL A 83 -2.19 5.45 8.22
C VAL A 83 -1.13 6.46 8.70
N ALA A 84 -0.08 6.71 7.92
CA ALA A 84 0.95 7.68 8.28
C ALA A 84 0.38 9.10 8.45
N ARG A 85 -0.57 9.50 7.59
CA ARG A 85 -1.25 10.80 7.70
C ARG A 85 -2.17 10.88 8.91
N LEU A 86 -2.92 9.81 9.19
CA LEU A 86 -3.75 9.72 10.39
C LEU A 86 -2.89 9.87 11.65
N MET A 87 -1.77 9.16 11.73
CA MET A 87 -0.84 9.24 12.86
C MET A 87 -0.10 10.58 12.96
N SER A 88 0.17 11.23 11.83
CA SER A 88 0.82 12.55 11.77
C SER A 88 -0.12 13.69 12.21
N SER A 89 -1.44 13.48 12.19
CA SER A 89 -2.39 14.47 12.69
C SER A 89 -2.27 14.60 14.21
N ARG A 90 -1.71 15.72 14.69
CA ARG A 90 -1.61 16.06 16.12
C ARG A 90 -2.96 15.93 16.84
N GLU A 91 -4.06 16.24 16.17
CA GLU A 91 -5.41 16.10 16.71
C GLU A 91 -5.78 14.65 16.99
N TRP A 92 -5.36 13.72 16.13
CA TRP A 92 -5.65 12.31 16.33
C TRP A 92 -4.81 11.72 17.46
N LEU A 93 -3.54 12.13 17.56
CA LEU A 93 -2.67 11.76 18.67
C LEU A 93 -3.19 12.30 20.02
N GLN A 94 -3.71 13.52 20.04
CA GLN A 94 -4.37 14.10 21.22
C GLN A 94 -5.64 13.32 21.61
N LYS A 95 -6.51 13.01 20.64
CA LYS A 95 -7.71 12.19 20.90
C LYS A 95 -7.35 10.80 21.45
N LEU A 96 -6.35 10.14 20.88
CA LEU A 96 -5.85 8.86 21.41
C LEU A 96 -5.33 8.99 22.84
N LEU A 97 -4.56 10.04 23.12
CA LEU A 97 -4.02 10.29 24.46
C LEU A 97 -5.14 10.52 25.47
N ASP A 98 -6.14 11.33 25.10
CA ASP A 98 -7.32 11.58 25.93
C ASP A 98 -8.11 10.29 26.19
N GLU A 99 -8.23 9.42 25.19
CA GLU A 99 -8.93 8.14 25.32
C GLU A 99 -8.17 7.14 26.20
N ILE A 100 -6.84 7.10 26.10
CA ILE A 100 -5.97 6.32 27.00
C ILE A 100 -6.07 6.85 28.44
N LEU A 101 -6.05 8.18 28.63
CA LEU A 101 -6.20 8.81 29.94
C LEU A 101 -7.57 8.52 30.55
N ARG A 102 -8.64 8.56 29.74
CA ARG A 102 -10.01 8.20 30.16
C ARG A 102 -10.09 6.74 30.60
N LEU A 103 -9.59 5.80 29.80
CA LEU A 103 -9.56 4.37 30.14
C LEU A 103 -8.74 4.06 31.39
N ARG A 104 -7.71 4.87 31.68
CA ARG A 104 -6.91 4.76 32.90
C ARG A 104 -7.60 5.39 34.11
N GLY A 105 -8.37 6.46 33.90
CA GLY A 105 -9.17 7.14 34.93
C GLY A 105 -10.33 6.30 35.44
N ASP A 106 -10.97 5.51 34.56
CA ASP A 106 -12.07 4.58 34.90
C ASP A 106 -11.63 3.33 35.69
N LYS A 107 -10.31 3.16 35.96
CA LYS A 107 -9.77 2.04 36.75
C LYS A 107 -9.62 2.34 38.26
N LYS A 108 -10.32 3.34 38.79
CA LYS A 108 -10.42 3.62 40.23
C LYS A 108 -11.87 3.55 40.67
#